data_AF-A0A9D6Y4E1-F1
#
_entry.id   AF-A0A9D6Y4E1-F1
#
_cell.length_a   1.000
_cell.length_b   1.000
_cell.length_c   1.000
_cell.angle_alpha   90.00
_cell.angle_beta   90.00
_cell.angle_gamma   90.00
#
_symmetry.space_group_name_H-M   'P 1'
#
loop_
_entity.id
_entity.type
_entity.pdbx_description
1 polymer ?
#
loop_
_entity_poly.entity_id
_entity_poly.type
_entity_poly.pdbx_seq_one_letter_code
_entity_poly.pdbx_strand_id
1 'polypeptide(L)'
;GWSADEAIGRGIRQLLPLEELLDETSRILSRVCAGETVSGETLNRSKDGRVFPIAYTLSPIYAQDEAITGIVGIANDISPRKRAEEELERLRSGFLAMVTHGLRTPLTAIKGAAAVGMKEGSLSGTEAQDLFQVVNEQADRLHEMIGNLLDMSRIEAGSMAVRTEPSDAQHLLEEAVNLFNRSGGRNPVTIRTSGKLPKVNADRQWIIQVMTNLLSNATKFSPPGAPIIVEAEQQELQLAIHIRDSGMGIPPDKLGDLFKRFSQVHEQGIWGQGAGLGLAVCKGIIEAHGGRIWAESGGLGQGSTFSFTLPTAVSVETVPPPPPQSPLRRDEGKRILAVDDDPQVLRYLERLLKDGGYQVLTAAEASQVPRLIEVEQPDLVLLDLMLPGASGFDVLERIREFSEAPVIFLTARSQQEDMVRALKMGADDYITKPFAPAELQARIEVALRRHTTEQPPEQRQPFVLDDLVVNFAERRVIVGNSEVSLSATEYKLLYELASNPGRILTHDQLLQRVWGPEYSGETELIRSFIRNVRRKLGDDAANPRFIQTERQVGYFMRNP
;
A
#
# COMPACT_ATOMS: atom_id res chain seq x y z
N GLY A 1 -46.73 2.27 -27.46
CA GLY A 1 -47.87 1.34 -27.47
C GLY A 1 -48.87 1.68 -28.55
N TRP A 2 -49.20 2.96 -28.73
CA TRP A 2 -49.98 3.47 -29.86
C TRP A 2 -49.16 3.45 -31.15
N SER A 3 -49.76 3.09 -32.29
CA SER A 3 -49.18 3.33 -33.60
C SER A 3 -49.41 4.79 -34.05
N ALA A 4 -48.69 5.24 -35.08
CA ALA A 4 -48.88 6.58 -35.62
C ALA A 4 -50.33 6.80 -36.10
N ASP A 5 -50.89 5.84 -36.84
CA ASP A 5 -52.26 5.91 -37.37
C ASP A 5 -53.34 5.96 -36.28
N GLU A 6 -53.06 5.35 -35.12
CA GLU A 6 -53.98 5.37 -33.98
C GLU A 6 -53.92 6.67 -33.18
N ALA A 7 -52.77 7.36 -33.22
CA ALA A 7 -52.51 8.58 -32.45
C ALA A 7 -52.90 9.85 -33.21
N ILE A 8 -52.73 9.87 -34.53
CA ILE A 8 -53.06 11.02 -35.38
C ILE A 8 -54.57 11.32 -35.30
N GLY A 9 -54.90 12.59 -35.06
CA GLY A 9 -56.28 13.06 -34.91
C GLY A 9 -56.88 12.89 -33.51
N ARG A 10 -56.15 12.28 -32.56
CA ARG A 10 -56.56 12.19 -31.14
C ARG A 10 -55.89 13.27 -30.30
N GLY A 11 -56.62 13.80 -29.33
CA GLY A 11 -56.07 14.76 -28.37
C GLY A 11 -55.09 14.07 -27.41
N ILE A 12 -54.02 14.75 -27.01
CA ILE A 12 -52.99 14.17 -26.13
C ILE A 12 -53.56 13.66 -24.78
N ARG A 13 -54.62 14.31 -24.27
CA ARG A 13 -55.37 13.88 -23.06
C ARG A 13 -56.06 12.51 -23.23
N GLN A 14 -56.43 12.15 -24.46
CA GLN A 14 -57.05 10.84 -24.77
C GLN A 14 -56.01 9.73 -24.87
N LEU A 15 -54.76 10.07 -25.16
CA LEU A 15 -53.64 9.14 -25.30
C LEU A 15 -52.87 8.92 -23.98
N LEU A 16 -53.10 9.78 -22.97
CA LEU A 16 -52.47 9.74 -21.64
C LEU A 16 -53.52 9.57 -20.50
N PRO A 17 -54.24 8.43 -20.41
CA PRO A 17 -55.30 8.24 -19.42
C PRO A 17 -54.73 7.78 -18.07
N LEU A 18 -54.03 8.66 -17.35
CA LEU A 18 -53.93 8.57 -15.89
C LEU A 18 -54.78 9.69 -15.30
N GLU A 19 -55.91 9.33 -14.70
CA GLU A 19 -56.74 10.30 -13.96
C GLU A 19 -55.92 11.06 -12.91
N GLU A 20 -54.98 10.38 -12.27
CA GLU A 20 -54.04 10.94 -11.28
C GLU A 20 -53.03 11.94 -11.87
N LEU A 21 -52.78 11.92 -13.18
CA LEU A 21 -51.84 12.83 -13.86
C LEU A 21 -52.55 13.93 -14.65
N LEU A 22 -53.88 13.98 -14.66
CA LEU A 22 -54.63 14.98 -15.43
C LEU A 22 -54.34 16.41 -14.98
N ASP A 23 -54.18 16.61 -13.67
CA ASP A 23 -53.84 17.92 -13.09
C ASP A 23 -52.42 18.34 -13.45
N GLU A 24 -51.45 17.42 -13.33
CA GLU A 24 -50.06 17.65 -13.69
C GLU A 24 -49.91 17.93 -15.20
N THR A 25 -50.53 17.10 -16.04
CA THR A 25 -50.57 17.26 -17.50
C THR A 25 -51.20 18.59 -17.89
N SER A 26 -52.29 19.00 -17.23
CA SER A 26 -52.93 20.29 -17.49
C SER A 26 -52.03 21.46 -17.12
N ARG A 27 -51.31 21.40 -16.00
CA ARG A 27 -50.33 22.42 -15.62
C ARG A 27 -49.18 22.52 -16.61
N ILE A 28 -48.63 21.39 -17.02
CA ILE A 28 -47.53 21.31 -18.00
C ILE A 28 -47.98 21.93 -19.33
N LEU A 29 -49.13 21.49 -19.86
CA LEU A 29 -49.65 22.02 -21.13
C LEU A 29 -49.98 23.52 -21.05
N SER A 30 -50.52 24.00 -19.92
CA SER A 30 -50.83 25.43 -19.75
C SER A 30 -49.58 26.30 -19.82
N ARG A 31 -48.47 25.85 -19.23
CA ARG A 31 -47.18 26.56 -19.30
C ARG A 31 -46.59 26.57 -20.71
N VAL A 32 -46.68 25.44 -21.42
CA VAL A 32 -46.22 25.36 -22.81
C VAL A 32 -47.08 26.24 -23.73
N CYS A 33 -48.39 26.26 -23.52
CA CYS A 33 -49.31 27.18 -24.22
C CYS A 33 -49.10 28.65 -23.85
N ALA A 34 -48.42 28.96 -22.74
CA ALA A 34 -48.00 30.30 -22.38
C ALA A 34 -46.64 30.69 -22.99
N GLY A 35 -46.04 29.82 -23.81
CA GLY A 35 -44.75 30.06 -24.48
C GLY A 35 -43.54 29.48 -23.76
N GLU A 36 -43.71 28.75 -22.65
CA GLU A 36 -42.59 28.17 -21.92
C GLU A 36 -42.13 26.83 -22.52
N THR A 37 -40.82 26.61 -22.60
CA THR A 37 -40.28 25.25 -22.76
C THR A 37 -40.25 24.56 -21.41
N VAL A 38 -40.90 23.40 -21.30
CA VAL A 38 -41.04 22.66 -20.04
C VAL A 38 -40.40 21.29 -20.18
N SER A 39 -39.51 20.94 -19.24
CA SER A 39 -38.89 19.63 -19.15
C SER A 39 -39.00 19.07 -17.74
N GLY A 40 -39.09 17.74 -17.62
CA GLY A 40 -39.16 17.07 -16.33
C GLY A 40 -39.26 15.56 -16.44
N GLU A 41 -39.48 14.91 -15.31
CA GLU A 41 -39.79 13.49 -15.22
C GLU A 41 -41.23 13.29 -14.76
N THR A 42 -41.94 12.35 -15.37
CA THR A 42 -43.30 11.98 -14.95
C THR A 42 -43.57 10.52 -15.31
N LEU A 43 -44.76 10.01 -15.02
CA LEU A 43 -45.19 8.67 -15.41
C LEU A 43 -45.97 8.73 -16.73
N ASN A 44 -45.80 7.72 -17.56
CA ASN A 44 -46.56 7.52 -18.79
C ASN A 44 -47.24 6.15 -18.75
N ARG A 45 -48.33 6.00 -19.51
CA ARG A 45 -49.06 4.75 -19.64
C ARG A 45 -49.08 4.28 -21.09
N SER A 46 -48.66 3.05 -21.26
CA SER A 46 -48.74 2.31 -22.52
C SER A 46 -50.20 1.96 -22.86
N LYS A 47 -50.47 1.65 -24.13
CA LYS A 47 -51.79 1.21 -24.60
C LYS A 47 -52.29 -0.06 -23.89
N ASP A 48 -51.38 -0.94 -23.49
CA ASP A 48 -51.65 -2.17 -22.72
C ASP A 48 -51.85 -1.93 -21.22
N GLY A 49 -51.81 -0.67 -20.75
CA GLY A 49 -52.01 -0.31 -19.36
C GLY A 49 -50.74 -0.26 -18.51
N ARG A 50 -49.57 -0.67 -19.03
CA ARG A 50 -48.29 -0.60 -18.31
C ARG A 50 -47.91 0.85 -18.01
N VAL A 51 -47.63 1.15 -16.74
CA VAL A 51 -47.13 2.46 -16.29
C VAL A 51 -45.61 2.43 -16.25
N PHE A 52 -44.96 3.47 -16.76
CA PHE A 52 -43.51 3.57 -16.80
C PHE A 52 -43.04 5.03 -16.75
N PRO A 53 -41.89 5.32 -16.11
CA PRO A 53 -41.37 6.68 -16.01
C PRO A 53 -40.80 7.16 -17.36
N ILE A 54 -41.04 8.43 -17.66
CA ILE A 54 -40.48 9.13 -18.81
C ILE A 54 -39.76 10.41 -18.38
N ALA A 55 -38.69 10.76 -19.09
CA ALA A 55 -38.17 12.13 -19.12
C ALA A 55 -38.73 12.82 -20.35
N TYR A 56 -39.39 13.96 -20.18
CA TYR A 56 -40.04 14.68 -21.26
C TYR A 56 -39.45 16.09 -21.44
N THR A 57 -39.57 16.60 -22.66
CA THR A 57 -39.35 18.01 -23.00
C THR A 57 -40.43 18.42 -23.99
N LEU A 58 -41.18 19.46 -23.66
CA LEU A 58 -42.22 20.04 -24.50
C LEU A 58 -41.87 21.48 -24.83
N SER A 59 -42.04 21.85 -26.10
CA SER A 59 -41.74 23.19 -26.59
C SER A 59 -42.86 23.69 -27.50
N PRO A 60 -43.26 24.96 -27.41
CA PRO A 60 -44.24 25.54 -28.32
C PRO A 60 -43.66 25.65 -29.73
N ILE A 61 -44.52 25.49 -30.73
CA ILE A 61 -44.23 25.76 -32.13
C ILE A 61 -44.89 27.08 -32.49
N TYR A 62 -44.09 28.01 -33.00
CA TYR A 62 -44.55 29.34 -33.42
C TYR A 62 -44.78 29.40 -34.93
N ALA A 63 -45.84 30.09 -35.34
CA ALA A 63 -46.01 30.55 -36.72
C ALA A 63 -45.16 31.79 -37.01
N GLN A 64 -45.15 32.23 -38.27
CA GLN A 64 -44.41 33.42 -38.70
C GLN A 64 -44.88 34.72 -38.03
N ASP A 65 -46.10 34.74 -37.48
CA ASP A 65 -46.70 35.86 -36.75
C ASP A 65 -46.52 35.77 -35.22
N GLU A 66 -45.59 34.92 -34.76
CA GLU A 66 -45.32 34.65 -33.33
C GLU A 66 -46.49 34.01 -32.56
N ALA A 67 -47.57 33.61 -33.25
CA ALA A 67 -48.65 32.85 -32.62
C ALA A 67 -48.23 31.39 -32.37
N ILE A 68 -48.59 30.84 -31.21
CA ILE A 68 -48.37 29.41 -30.90
C ILE A 68 -49.38 28.58 -31.69
N THR A 69 -48.88 27.72 -32.58
CA THR A 69 -49.70 26.87 -33.47
C THR A 69 -49.68 25.40 -33.08
N GLY A 70 -48.74 24.99 -32.24
CA GLY A 70 -48.62 23.61 -31.80
C GLY A 70 -47.61 23.42 -30.67
N ILE A 71 -47.43 22.16 -30.29
CA ILE A 71 -46.46 21.73 -29.29
C ILE A 71 -45.66 20.58 -29.89
N VAL A 72 -44.33 20.66 -29.83
CA VAL A 72 -43.44 19.53 -30.09
C VAL A 72 -43.00 18.94 -28.76
N GLY A 73 -43.00 17.61 -28.68
CA GLY A 73 -42.64 16.89 -27.46
C GLY A 73 -41.73 15.71 -27.72
N ILE A 74 -40.69 15.57 -26.91
CA ILE A 74 -39.85 14.38 -26.84
C ILE A 74 -40.08 13.73 -25.48
N ALA A 75 -40.30 12.42 -25.46
CA ALA A 75 -40.44 11.63 -24.24
C ALA A 75 -39.57 10.37 -24.33
N ASN A 76 -38.60 10.25 -23.44
CA ASN A 76 -37.69 9.12 -23.36
C ASN A 76 -38.10 8.21 -22.21
N ASP A 77 -38.22 6.90 -22.45
CA ASP A 77 -38.41 5.91 -21.39
C ASP A 77 -37.15 5.84 -20.52
N ILE A 78 -37.29 6.21 -19.24
CA ILE A 78 -36.21 6.20 -18.26
C ILE A 78 -36.29 5.00 -17.31
N SER A 79 -37.16 4.02 -17.58
CA SER A 79 -37.25 2.78 -16.80
C SER A 79 -35.91 2.03 -16.69
N PRO A 80 -35.06 1.96 -17.74
CA PRO A 80 -33.74 1.35 -17.60
C PRO A 80 -32.84 2.11 -16.63
N ARG A 81 -32.87 3.46 -16.69
CA ARG A 81 -32.08 4.32 -15.79
C ARG A 81 -32.53 4.19 -14.34
N LYS A 82 -33.84 4.31 -14.07
CA LYS A 82 -34.38 4.19 -12.70
C LYS A 82 -34.08 2.83 -12.08
N ARG A 83 -34.20 1.74 -12.84
CA ARG A 83 -33.83 0.40 -12.35
C ARG A 83 -32.34 0.28 -12.02
N ALA A 84 -31.46 0.91 -12.80
CA ALA A 84 -30.03 0.93 -12.50
C ALA A 84 -29.70 1.77 -11.25
N GLU A 85 -30.36 2.92 -11.09
CA GLU A 85 -30.23 3.78 -9.90
C GLU A 85 -30.74 3.09 -8.64
N GLU A 86 -31.92 2.46 -8.69
CA GLU A 86 -32.48 1.70 -7.58
C GLU A 86 -31.58 0.53 -7.18
N GLU A 87 -31.01 -0.20 -8.16
CA GLU A 87 -30.09 -1.29 -7.86
C GLU A 87 -28.79 -0.77 -7.22
N LEU A 88 -28.24 0.35 -7.70
CA LEU A 88 -27.08 0.98 -7.08
C LEU A 88 -27.38 1.42 -5.64
N GLU A 89 -28.53 2.05 -5.40
CA GLU A 89 -28.92 2.54 -4.08
C GLU A 89 -29.20 1.38 -3.12
N ARG A 90 -29.77 0.27 -3.63
CA ARG A 90 -29.94 -0.97 -2.88
C ARG A 90 -28.60 -1.60 -2.49
N LEU A 91 -27.65 -1.66 -3.42
CA LEU A 91 -26.28 -2.13 -3.16
C LEU A 91 -25.57 -1.24 -2.13
N ARG A 92 -25.70 0.09 -2.24
CA ARG A 92 -25.13 1.07 -1.31
C ARG A 92 -25.73 0.95 0.10
N SER A 93 -27.05 0.83 0.19
CA SER A 93 -27.74 0.68 1.48
C SER A 93 -27.41 -0.67 2.13
N GLY A 94 -27.38 -1.75 1.35
CA GLY A 94 -26.94 -3.07 1.81
C GLY A 94 -25.50 -3.06 2.33
N PHE A 95 -24.60 -2.35 1.64
CA PHE A 95 -23.22 -2.12 2.07
C PHE A 95 -23.14 -1.47 3.45
N LEU A 96 -23.82 -0.33 3.64
CA LEU A 96 -23.79 0.41 4.91
C LEU A 96 -24.34 -0.44 6.07
N ALA A 97 -25.42 -1.17 5.84
CA ALA A 97 -26.00 -2.06 6.85
C ALA A 97 -25.03 -3.19 7.24
N MET A 98 -24.37 -3.82 6.25
CA MET A 98 -23.42 -4.89 6.48
C MET A 98 -22.15 -4.42 7.20
N VAL A 99 -21.59 -3.26 6.80
CA VAL A 99 -20.43 -2.67 7.48
C VAL A 99 -20.76 -2.35 8.93
N THR A 100 -21.90 -1.71 9.17
CA THR A 100 -22.36 -1.38 10.52
C THR A 100 -22.49 -2.64 11.37
N HIS A 101 -23.10 -3.70 10.83
CA HIS A 101 -23.21 -4.98 11.53
C HIS A 101 -21.85 -5.62 11.81
N GLY A 102 -20.96 -5.67 10.81
CA GLY A 102 -19.64 -6.28 10.92
C GLY A 102 -18.71 -5.55 11.89
N LEU A 103 -18.87 -4.23 12.07
CA LEU A 103 -18.16 -3.45 13.08
C LEU A 103 -18.80 -3.59 14.47
N ARG A 104 -20.14 -3.64 14.55
CA ARG A 104 -20.87 -3.67 15.84
C ARG A 104 -20.57 -4.93 16.64
N THR A 105 -20.50 -6.09 15.98
CA THR A 105 -20.29 -7.38 16.66
C THR A 105 -18.96 -7.46 17.44
N PRO A 106 -17.78 -7.24 16.83
CA PRO A 106 -16.51 -7.25 17.56
C PRO A 106 -16.46 -6.13 18.61
N LEU A 107 -17.01 -4.94 18.32
CA LEU A 107 -17.06 -3.85 19.29
C LEU A 107 -17.89 -4.20 20.53
N THR A 108 -19.00 -4.92 20.36
CA THR A 108 -19.84 -5.39 21.47
C THR A 108 -19.08 -6.41 22.32
N ALA A 109 -18.31 -7.29 21.71
CA ALA A 109 -17.47 -8.26 22.42
C ALA A 109 -16.32 -7.59 23.19
N ILE A 110 -15.61 -6.63 22.59
CA ILE A 110 -14.58 -5.82 23.27
C ILE A 110 -15.17 -5.10 24.48
N LYS A 111 -16.30 -4.41 24.28
CA LYS A 111 -16.99 -3.67 25.35
C LYS A 111 -17.46 -4.61 26.46
N GLY A 112 -17.97 -5.79 26.11
CA GLY A 112 -18.36 -6.82 27.08
C GLY A 112 -17.19 -7.32 27.91
N ALA A 113 -16.08 -7.70 27.26
CA ALA A 113 -14.88 -8.18 27.93
C ALA A 113 -14.27 -7.12 28.85
N ALA A 114 -14.19 -5.87 28.38
CA ALA A 114 -13.73 -4.74 29.19
C ALA A 114 -14.65 -4.46 30.39
N ALA A 115 -15.97 -4.51 30.21
CA ALA A 115 -16.92 -4.30 31.30
C ALA A 115 -16.85 -5.40 32.38
N VAL A 116 -16.58 -6.64 31.99
CA VAL A 116 -16.32 -7.74 32.94
C VAL A 116 -14.99 -7.51 33.67
N GLY A 117 -13.94 -7.11 32.94
CA GLY A 117 -12.64 -6.77 33.51
C GLY A 117 -12.65 -5.62 34.52
N MET A 118 -13.60 -4.68 34.37
CA MET A 118 -13.75 -3.50 35.25
C MET A 118 -14.63 -3.74 36.48
N LYS A 119 -15.33 -4.88 36.61
CA LYS A 119 -16.17 -5.16 37.79
C LYS A 119 -15.30 -5.40 39.04
N GLU A 120 -15.74 -4.87 40.18
CA GLU A 120 -15.08 -5.09 41.46
C GLU A 120 -15.18 -6.57 41.89
N GLY A 121 -14.02 -7.21 41.98
CA GLY A 121 -13.81 -8.61 42.34
C GLY A 121 -12.46 -9.08 41.78
N SER A 122 -11.73 -9.92 42.51
CA SER A 122 -10.46 -10.47 42.03
C SER A 122 -10.74 -11.51 40.95
N LEU A 123 -10.69 -11.11 39.68
CA LEU A 123 -10.54 -12.05 38.57
C LEU A 123 -9.27 -12.86 38.81
N SER A 124 -9.34 -14.18 38.59
CA SER A 124 -8.14 -14.99 38.52
C SER A 124 -7.24 -14.52 37.36
N GLY A 125 -5.93 -14.76 37.45
CA GLY A 125 -4.99 -14.39 36.39
C GLY A 125 -5.38 -14.99 35.02
N THR A 126 -5.95 -16.19 35.02
CA THR A 126 -6.46 -16.88 33.81
C THR A 126 -7.70 -16.20 33.24
N GLU A 127 -8.67 -15.81 34.07
CA GLU A 127 -9.89 -15.12 33.59
C GLU A 127 -9.56 -13.74 33.02
N ALA A 128 -8.63 -13.01 33.64
CA ALA A 128 -8.15 -11.74 33.11
C ALA A 128 -7.47 -11.94 31.74
N GLN A 129 -6.63 -12.97 31.62
CA GLN A 129 -5.92 -13.29 30.38
C GLN A 129 -6.89 -13.66 29.24
N ASP A 130 -7.92 -14.47 29.51
CA ASP A 130 -8.94 -14.84 28.54
C ASP A 130 -9.72 -13.59 28.04
N LEU A 131 -10.07 -12.67 28.93
CA LEU A 131 -10.74 -11.42 28.57
C LEU A 131 -9.85 -10.53 27.69
N PHE A 132 -8.56 -10.39 28.03
CA PHE A 132 -7.61 -9.65 27.20
C PHE A 132 -7.39 -10.30 25.83
N GLN A 133 -7.36 -11.63 25.77
CA GLN A 133 -7.26 -12.35 24.50
C GLN A 133 -8.48 -12.06 23.62
N VAL A 134 -9.70 -12.10 24.17
CA VAL A 134 -10.92 -11.73 23.43
C VAL A 134 -10.84 -10.30 22.92
N VAL A 135 -10.40 -9.34 23.75
CA VAL A 135 -10.23 -7.94 23.33
C VAL A 135 -9.26 -7.84 22.15
N ASN A 136 -8.11 -8.50 22.25
CA ASN A 136 -7.08 -8.46 21.20
C ASN A 136 -7.58 -9.09 19.89
N GLU A 137 -8.15 -10.30 19.95
CA GLU A 137 -8.68 -11.00 18.77
C GLU A 137 -9.78 -10.19 18.04
N GLN A 138 -10.67 -9.53 18.80
CA GLN A 138 -11.71 -8.69 18.20
C GLN A 138 -11.17 -7.36 17.66
N ALA A 139 -10.13 -6.80 18.29
CA ALA A 139 -9.46 -5.60 17.79
C ALA A 139 -8.71 -5.89 16.48
N ASP A 140 -7.98 -7.01 16.41
CA ASP A 140 -7.31 -7.47 15.19
C ASP A 140 -8.33 -7.69 14.06
N ARG A 141 -9.48 -8.29 14.38
CA ARG A 141 -10.58 -8.49 13.41
C ARG A 141 -11.18 -7.18 12.89
N LEU A 142 -11.36 -6.19 13.77
CA LEU A 142 -11.79 -4.84 13.37
C LEU A 142 -10.75 -4.18 12.47
N HIS A 143 -9.47 -4.31 12.81
CA HIS A 143 -8.37 -3.74 12.05
C HIS A 143 -8.33 -4.33 10.63
N GLU A 144 -8.44 -5.66 10.49
CA GLU A 144 -8.51 -6.34 9.19
C GLU A 144 -9.73 -5.89 8.37
N MET A 145 -10.91 -5.77 9.00
CA MET A 145 -12.13 -5.33 8.31
C MET A 145 -12.02 -3.88 7.81
N ILE A 146 -11.49 -2.97 8.63
CA ILE A 146 -11.27 -1.58 8.24
C ILE A 146 -10.23 -1.50 7.12
N GLY A 147 -9.14 -2.27 7.22
CA GLY A 147 -8.14 -2.39 6.16
C GLY A 147 -8.78 -2.79 4.82
N ASN A 148 -9.52 -3.90 4.81
CA ASN A 148 -10.22 -4.39 3.62
C ASN A 148 -11.22 -3.37 3.04
N LEU A 149 -11.90 -2.58 3.88
CA LEU A 149 -12.81 -1.52 3.44
C LEU A 149 -12.06 -0.36 2.77
N LEU A 150 -10.94 0.06 3.34
CA LEU A 150 -10.09 1.12 2.78
C LEU A 150 -9.46 0.67 1.46
N ASP A 151 -8.97 -0.56 1.40
CA ASP A 151 -8.40 -1.14 0.19
C ASP A 151 -9.46 -1.23 -0.92
N MET A 152 -10.67 -1.65 -0.58
CA MET A 152 -11.81 -1.66 -1.52
C MET A 152 -12.15 -0.24 -2.02
N SER A 153 -12.18 0.75 -1.14
CA SER A 153 -12.42 2.16 -1.51
C SER A 153 -11.36 2.68 -2.51
N ARG A 154 -10.09 2.33 -2.28
CA ARG A 154 -8.98 2.68 -3.18
C ARG A 154 -9.07 1.98 -4.54
N ILE A 155 -9.50 0.71 -4.55
CA ILE A 155 -9.77 -0.04 -5.78
C ILE A 155 -10.90 0.64 -6.58
N GLU A 156 -11.99 1.05 -5.93
CA GLU A 156 -13.13 1.72 -6.59
C GLU A 156 -12.79 3.09 -7.15
N ALA A 157 -11.98 3.86 -6.44
CA ALA A 157 -11.51 5.16 -6.91
C ALA A 157 -10.49 5.04 -8.07
N GLY A 158 -10.08 3.82 -8.45
CA GLY A 158 -8.99 3.60 -9.40
C GLY A 158 -7.64 4.09 -8.89
N SER A 159 -7.52 4.36 -7.58
CA SER A 159 -6.36 4.99 -6.95
C SER A 159 -5.42 3.96 -6.29
N MET A 160 -5.64 2.66 -6.50
CA MET A 160 -4.76 1.63 -5.96
C MET A 160 -3.45 1.61 -6.76
N ALA A 161 -2.47 2.37 -6.27
CA ALA A 161 -1.12 2.39 -6.82
C ALA A 161 -0.35 1.14 -6.39
N VAL A 162 -0.34 0.13 -7.23
CA VAL A 162 0.49 -1.06 -7.06
C VAL A 162 1.91 -0.73 -7.55
N ARG A 163 2.91 -0.92 -6.69
CA ARG A 163 4.32 -0.71 -7.06
C ARG A 163 4.97 -2.07 -7.30
N THR A 164 4.88 -2.54 -8.54
CA THR A 164 5.42 -3.85 -8.91
C THR A 164 6.95 -3.80 -9.05
N GLU A 165 7.65 -4.73 -8.42
CA GLU A 165 9.09 -4.93 -8.59
C GLU A 165 9.40 -6.40 -8.96
N PRO A 166 10.52 -6.68 -9.67
CA PRO A 166 10.97 -8.04 -9.96
C PRO A 166 11.28 -8.84 -8.69
N SER A 167 10.31 -9.61 -8.23
CA SER A 167 10.36 -10.40 -7.00
C SER A 167 10.61 -11.88 -7.27
N ASP A 168 11.37 -12.54 -6.40
CA ASP A 168 11.53 -14.00 -6.45
C ASP A 168 10.23 -14.68 -6.01
N ALA A 169 9.57 -15.39 -6.94
CA ALA A 169 8.27 -15.99 -6.68
C ALA A 169 8.33 -17.10 -5.62
N GLN A 170 9.42 -17.86 -5.55
CA GLN A 170 9.58 -18.91 -4.55
C GLN A 170 9.62 -18.28 -3.14
N HIS A 171 10.42 -17.23 -2.98
CA HIS A 171 10.52 -16.50 -1.71
C HIS A 171 9.19 -15.86 -1.31
N LEU A 172 8.43 -15.30 -2.26
CA LEU A 172 7.09 -14.74 -1.98
C LEU A 172 6.12 -15.80 -1.44
N LEU A 173 6.08 -16.99 -2.06
CA LEU A 173 5.22 -18.09 -1.63
C LEU A 173 5.61 -18.59 -0.23
N GLU A 174 6.91 -18.81 0.00
CA GLU A 174 7.44 -19.25 1.30
C GLU A 174 7.14 -18.24 2.40
N GLU A 175 7.31 -16.95 2.11
CA GLU A 175 7.01 -15.89 3.06
C GLU A 175 5.53 -15.84 3.42
N ALA A 176 4.64 -15.93 2.44
CA ALA A 176 3.21 -15.93 2.70
C ALA A 176 2.77 -17.14 3.55
N VAL A 177 3.34 -18.33 3.30
CA VAL A 177 3.11 -19.52 4.12
C VAL A 177 3.64 -19.33 5.53
N ASN A 178 4.84 -18.76 5.69
CA ASN A 178 5.42 -18.45 7.00
C ASN A 178 4.59 -17.43 7.79
N LEU A 179 4.02 -16.43 7.11
CA LEU A 179 3.13 -15.46 7.74
C LEU A 179 1.81 -16.12 8.17
N PHE A 180 1.19 -16.91 7.28
CA PHE A 180 -0.01 -17.67 7.58
C PHE A 180 0.18 -18.61 8.79
N ASN A 181 1.30 -19.33 8.86
CA ASN A 181 1.61 -20.22 9.98
C ASN A 181 1.77 -19.43 11.30
N ARG A 182 2.42 -18.25 11.26
CA ARG A 182 2.59 -17.37 12.43
C ARG A 182 1.28 -16.75 12.91
N SER A 183 0.34 -16.50 11.99
CA SER A 183 -1.00 -16.00 12.29
C SER A 183 -1.97 -17.08 12.81
N GLY A 184 -1.47 -18.25 13.21
CA GLY A 184 -2.30 -19.31 13.79
C GLY A 184 -2.90 -20.28 12.77
N GLY A 185 -2.33 -20.36 11.57
CA GLY A 185 -2.67 -21.36 10.56
C GLY A 185 -2.57 -22.78 11.12
N ARG A 186 -3.69 -23.50 11.15
CA ARG A 186 -3.78 -24.85 11.77
C ARG A 186 -3.53 -26.00 10.79
N ASN A 187 -3.59 -25.71 9.50
CA ASN A 187 -3.55 -26.70 8.44
C ASN A 187 -2.15 -26.70 7.78
N PRO A 188 -1.52 -27.87 7.59
CA PRO A 188 -0.19 -27.93 6.99
C PRO A 188 -0.26 -27.51 5.51
N VAL A 189 0.62 -26.59 5.11
CA VAL A 189 0.72 -26.11 3.74
C VAL A 189 1.92 -26.72 3.05
N THR A 190 1.72 -27.30 1.86
CA THR A 190 2.80 -27.85 1.03
C THR A 190 2.91 -27.07 -0.27
N ILE A 191 4.09 -26.52 -0.56
CA ILE A 191 4.39 -25.86 -1.83
C ILE A 191 4.96 -26.89 -2.81
N ARG A 192 4.40 -26.96 -4.02
CA ARG A 192 4.84 -27.81 -5.13
C ARG A 192 5.14 -26.93 -6.34
N THR A 193 6.29 -27.13 -6.95
CA THR A 193 6.72 -26.37 -8.12
C THR A 193 7.23 -27.30 -9.22
N SER A 194 7.00 -26.91 -10.46
CA SER A 194 7.45 -27.68 -11.65
C SER A 194 8.93 -27.45 -12.00
N GLY A 195 9.70 -26.75 -11.14
CA GLY A 195 11.08 -26.34 -11.38
C GLY A 195 11.44 -25.03 -10.68
N LYS A 196 12.52 -24.37 -11.13
CA LYS A 196 12.90 -23.04 -10.64
C LYS A 196 11.87 -22.02 -11.10
N LEU A 197 11.21 -21.35 -10.15
CA LEU A 197 10.22 -20.33 -10.47
C LEU A 197 10.89 -19.07 -11.06
N PRO A 198 10.25 -18.40 -12.02
CA PRO A 198 10.73 -17.13 -12.55
C PRO A 198 10.57 -16.01 -11.51
N LYS A 199 11.28 -14.89 -11.73
CA LYS A 199 10.89 -13.64 -11.06
C LYS A 199 9.55 -13.17 -11.60
N VAL A 200 8.74 -12.54 -10.76
CA VAL A 200 7.44 -11.96 -11.12
C VAL A 200 7.43 -10.47 -10.80
N ASN A 201 6.73 -9.66 -11.60
CA ASN A 201 6.49 -8.27 -11.28
C ASN A 201 5.37 -8.20 -10.24
N ALA A 202 5.74 -8.06 -8.98
CA ALA A 202 4.83 -8.11 -7.85
C ALA A 202 5.08 -6.95 -6.90
N ASP A 203 4.02 -6.36 -6.39
CA ASP A 203 4.09 -5.62 -5.13
C ASP A 203 3.99 -6.65 -4.01
N ARG A 204 5.14 -6.87 -3.36
CA ARG A 204 5.33 -7.94 -2.39
C ARG A 204 4.27 -7.93 -1.28
N GLN A 205 3.91 -6.76 -0.75
CA GLN A 205 2.95 -6.66 0.35
C GLN A 205 1.57 -7.16 -0.08
N TRP A 206 1.12 -6.73 -1.27
CA TRP A 206 -0.21 -7.08 -1.77
C TRP A 206 -0.31 -8.54 -2.18
N ILE A 207 0.73 -9.11 -2.79
CA ILE A 207 0.72 -10.54 -3.16
C ILE A 207 0.75 -11.44 -1.93
N ILE A 208 1.52 -11.08 -0.90
CA ILE A 208 1.46 -11.78 0.39
C ILE A 208 0.04 -11.71 0.97
N GLN A 209 -0.63 -10.55 0.92
CA GLN A 209 -2.02 -10.40 1.38
C GLN A 209 -3.01 -11.28 0.61
N VAL A 210 -2.86 -11.40 -0.72
CA VAL A 210 -3.70 -12.33 -1.51
C VAL A 210 -3.47 -13.76 -1.05
N MET A 211 -2.21 -14.17 -0.93
CA MET A 211 -1.84 -15.53 -0.53
C MET A 211 -2.37 -15.88 0.87
N THR A 212 -2.17 -15.01 1.87
CA THR A 212 -2.65 -15.25 3.24
C THR A 212 -4.17 -15.28 3.31
N ASN A 213 -4.88 -14.45 2.55
CA ASN A 213 -6.34 -14.51 2.45
C ASN A 213 -6.82 -15.85 1.88
N LEU A 214 -6.22 -16.32 0.80
CA LEU A 214 -6.61 -17.59 0.17
C LEU A 214 -6.28 -18.81 1.07
N LEU A 215 -5.11 -18.81 1.74
CA LEU A 215 -4.73 -19.84 2.70
C LEU A 215 -5.63 -19.85 3.94
N SER A 216 -6.03 -18.67 4.43
CA SER A 216 -6.94 -18.54 5.57
C SER A 216 -8.34 -19.05 5.21
N ASN A 217 -8.82 -18.76 3.99
CA ASN A 217 -10.06 -19.33 3.48
C ASN A 217 -9.97 -20.86 3.37
N ALA A 218 -8.89 -21.38 2.77
CA ALA A 218 -8.67 -22.82 2.66
C ALA A 218 -8.69 -23.52 4.03
N THR A 219 -8.06 -22.94 5.05
CA THR A 219 -8.03 -23.46 6.43
C THR A 219 -9.41 -23.43 7.08
N LYS A 220 -10.13 -22.32 6.92
CA LYS A 220 -11.43 -22.11 7.53
C LYS A 220 -12.51 -23.05 7.00
N PHE A 221 -12.46 -23.39 5.71
CA PHE A 221 -13.45 -24.25 5.07
C PHE A 221 -13.01 -25.72 4.98
N SER A 222 -11.78 -26.03 5.41
CA SER A 222 -11.27 -27.39 5.51
C SER A 222 -11.41 -27.97 6.92
N PRO A 223 -11.49 -29.31 7.06
CA PRO A 223 -11.33 -29.96 8.34
C PRO A 223 -9.99 -29.58 9.00
N PRO A 224 -9.92 -29.51 10.35
CA PRO A 224 -8.67 -29.23 11.06
C PRO A 224 -7.56 -30.22 10.67
N GLY A 225 -6.38 -29.70 10.30
CA GLY A 225 -5.22 -30.52 9.94
C GLY A 225 -5.24 -31.11 8.52
N ALA A 226 -6.29 -30.86 7.73
CA ALA A 226 -6.30 -31.23 6.31
C ALA A 226 -5.21 -30.46 5.53
N PRO A 227 -4.42 -31.12 4.67
CA PRO A 227 -3.35 -30.46 3.94
C PRO A 227 -3.89 -29.47 2.90
N ILE A 228 -3.23 -28.33 2.80
CA ILE A 228 -3.44 -27.33 1.75
C ILE A 228 -2.26 -27.42 0.78
N ILE A 229 -2.54 -27.53 -0.52
CA ILE A 229 -1.51 -27.68 -1.55
C ILE A 229 -1.43 -26.37 -2.33
N VAL A 230 -0.24 -25.77 -2.37
CA VAL A 230 0.08 -24.61 -3.20
C VAL A 230 0.92 -25.09 -4.37
N GLU A 231 0.36 -25.07 -5.57
CA GLU A 231 1.05 -25.44 -6.81
C GLU A 231 1.39 -24.17 -7.61
N ALA A 232 2.63 -24.04 -8.06
CA ALA A 232 3.06 -22.92 -8.90
C ALA A 232 3.69 -23.42 -10.20
N GLU A 233 3.14 -22.94 -11.32
CA GLU A 233 3.52 -23.36 -12.68
C GLU A 233 3.74 -22.14 -13.57
N GLN A 234 4.87 -22.12 -14.27
CA GLN A 234 5.15 -21.07 -15.25
C GLN A 234 4.37 -21.32 -16.56
N GLN A 235 3.63 -20.31 -17.01
CA GLN A 235 2.87 -20.28 -18.25
C GLN A 235 3.37 -19.12 -19.12
N GLU A 236 4.33 -19.38 -20.00
CA GLU A 236 4.96 -18.37 -20.88
C GLU A 236 5.39 -17.07 -20.13
N LEU A 237 4.59 -16.02 -20.22
CA LEU A 237 4.78 -14.68 -19.63
C LEU A 237 4.08 -14.48 -18.29
N GLN A 238 3.51 -15.53 -17.72
CA GLN A 238 2.77 -15.51 -16.46
C GLN A 238 3.23 -16.66 -15.56
N LEU A 239 3.14 -16.45 -14.26
CA LEU A 239 3.20 -17.51 -13.26
C LEU A 239 1.79 -17.78 -12.77
N ALA A 240 1.30 -19.01 -12.93
CA ALA A 240 0.04 -19.46 -12.36
C ALA A 240 0.29 -20.07 -10.98
N ILE A 241 -0.52 -19.69 -10.01
CA ILE A 241 -0.48 -20.19 -8.62
C ILE A 241 -1.86 -20.76 -8.29
N HIS A 242 -1.89 -21.97 -7.77
CA HIS A 242 -3.08 -22.75 -7.44
C HIS A 242 -3.06 -23.12 -5.96
N ILE A 243 -4.08 -22.76 -5.20
CA ILE A 243 -4.27 -23.12 -3.80
C ILE A 243 -5.43 -24.11 -3.73
N ARG A 244 -5.11 -25.38 -3.48
CA ARG A 244 -6.08 -26.47 -3.37
C ARG A 244 -6.32 -26.82 -1.91
N ASP A 245 -7.60 -26.88 -1.55
CA ASP A 245 -8.08 -27.29 -0.24
C ASP A 245 -8.95 -28.57 -0.34
N SER A 246 -9.13 -29.24 0.80
CA SER A 246 -9.97 -30.44 0.93
C SER A 246 -11.26 -30.12 1.70
N GLY A 247 -11.76 -28.89 1.54
CA GLY A 247 -12.91 -28.38 2.28
C GLY A 247 -14.26 -28.81 1.71
N MET A 248 -15.30 -28.13 2.19
CA MET A 248 -16.68 -28.42 1.84
C MET A 248 -17.04 -28.19 0.36
N GLY A 249 -16.13 -27.63 -0.46
CA GLY A 249 -16.36 -27.36 -1.86
C GLY A 249 -17.39 -26.25 -2.12
N ILE A 250 -17.58 -25.90 -3.39
CA ILE A 250 -18.38 -24.74 -3.81
C ILE A 250 -19.43 -25.20 -4.81
N PRO A 251 -20.72 -24.87 -4.59
CA PRO A 251 -21.78 -25.14 -5.56
C PRO A 251 -21.51 -24.46 -6.92
N PRO A 252 -21.74 -25.13 -8.07
CA PRO A 252 -21.47 -24.57 -9.39
C PRO A 252 -22.17 -23.23 -9.68
N ASP A 253 -23.39 -23.04 -9.16
CA ASP A 253 -24.18 -21.82 -9.29
C ASP A 253 -23.57 -20.63 -8.53
N LYS A 254 -22.70 -20.89 -7.56
CA LYS A 254 -22.04 -19.85 -6.74
C LYS A 254 -20.67 -19.43 -7.25
N LEU A 255 -20.01 -20.23 -8.10
CA LEU A 255 -18.67 -19.94 -8.61
C LEU A 255 -18.60 -18.57 -9.33
N GLY A 256 -19.61 -18.23 -10.12
CA GLY A 256 -19.67 -16.95 -10.84
C GLY A 256 -19.82 -15.71 -9.96
N ASP A 257 -20.23 -15.90 -8.71
CA ASP A 257 -20.50 -14.82 -7.77
C ASP A 257 -19.45 -14.70 -6.66
N LEU A 258 -18.50 -15.64 -6.53
CA LEU A 258 -17.54 -15.68 -5.42
C LEU A 258 -16.71 -14.40 -5.24
N PHE A 259 -16.27 -13.82 -6.36
CA PHE A 259 -15.45 -12.61 -6.36
C PHE A 259 -16.29 -11.32 -6.46
N LYS A 260 -17.62 -11.45 -6.49
CA LYS A 260 -18.49 -10.30 -6.33
C LYS A 260 -18.44 -9.85 -4.88
N ARG A 261 -18.55 -8.54 -4.69
CA ARG A 261 -18.52 -7.93 -3.37
C ARG A 261 -19.65 -8.48 -2.53
N PHE A 262 -19.37 -8.76 -1.26
CA PHE A 262 -20.37 -9.18 -0.27
C PHE A 262 -21.06 -10.51 -0.63
N SER A 263 -20.47 -11.28 -1.53
CA SER A 263 -20.95 -12.61 -1.85
C SER A 263 -20.66 -13.52 -0.67
N GLN A 264 -21.72 -13.96 -0.01
CA GLN A 264 -21.69 -14.98 1.03
C GLN A 264 -22.61 -16.11 0.59
N VAL A 265 -22.13 -17.35 0.66
CA VAL A 265 -22.94 -18.53 0.38
C VAL A 265 -23.86 -18.74 1.58
N HIS A 266 -25.05 -18.14 1.58
CA HIS A 266 -26.01 -18.27 2.66
C HIS A 266 -26.77 -19.60 2.59
N GLU A 267 -26.13 -20.70 2.99
CA GLU A 267 -26.84 -21.92 3.41
C GLU A 267 -26.23 -22.49 4.71
N GLN A 268 -27.12 -22.69 5.69
CA GLN A 268 -26.96 -23.37 6.99
C GLN A 268 -25.59 -23.26 7.69
N GLY A 269 -25.47 -22.27 8.56
CA GLY A 269 -24.71 -22.35 9.82
C GLY A 269 -23.19 -22.18 9.78
N ILE A 270 -22.52 -22.47 8.66
CA ILE A 270 -21.04 -22.49 8.61
C ILE A 270 -20.44 -21.39 7.71
N TRP A 271 -21.17 -20.94 6.70
CA TRP A 271 -20.70 -19.97 5.69
C TRP A 271 -20.86 -18.48 6.07
N GLY A 272 -21.20 -18.18 7.32
CA GLY A 272 -21.62 -16.83 7.75
C GLY A 272 -20.55 -15.94 8.42
N GLN A 273 -19.30 -16.37 8.52
CA GLN A 273 -18.27 -15.56 9.20
C GLN A 273 -17.41 -14.78 8.20
N GLY A 274 -17.39 -13.45 8.27
CA GLY A 274 -16.48 -12.59 7.48
C GLY A 274 -17.23 -11.63 6.55
N ALA A 275 -16.70 -10.44 6.31
CA ALA A 275 -17.42 -9.35 5.63
C ALA A 275 -17.74 -9.57 4.13
N GLY A 276 -17.38 -10.73 3.54
CA GLY A 276 -17.56 -11.00 2.11
C GLY A 276 -16.70 -10.10 1.20
N LEU A 277 -15.67 -9.47 1.77
CA LEU A 277 -14.79 -8.52 1.09
C LEU A 277 -13.46 -9.14 0.65
N GLY A 278 -12.96 -10.15 1.37
CA GLY A 278 -11.60 -10.69 1.16
C GLY A 278 -11.32 -11.16 -0.27
N LEU A 279 -12.23 -11.93 -0.88
CA LEU A 279 -12.06 -12.39 -2.26
C LEU A 279 -12.18 -11.26 -3.29
N ALA A 280 -13.04 -10.26 -3.05
CA ALA A 280 -13.17 -9.10 -3.91
C ALA A 280 -11.90 -8.23 -3.86
N VAL A 281 -11.29 -8.06 -2.68
CA VAL A 281 -9.99 -7.40 -2.52
C VAL A 281 -8.89 -8.20 -3.23
N CYS A 282 -8.86 -9.53 -3.08
CA CYS A 282 -7.90 -10.37 -3.81
C CYS A 282 -8.01 -10.17 -5.32
N LYS A 283 -9.24 -10.12 -5.85
CA LYS A 283 -9.48 -9.84 -7.26
C LYS A 283 -8.95 -8.48 -7.68
N GLY A 284 -9.28 -7.42 -6.96
CA GLY A 284 -8.77 -6.08 -7.28
C GLY A 284 -7.25 -6.00 -7.25
N ILE A 285 -6.60 -6.64 -6.26
CA ILE A 285 -5.14 -6.72 -6.17
C ILE A 285 -4.56 -7.42 -7.40
N ILE A 286 -5.03 -8.62 -7.73
CA ILE A 286 -4.49 -9.41 -8.84
C ILE A 286 -4.72 -8.71 -10.19
N GLU A 287 -5.89 -8.12 -10.41
CA GLU A 287 -6.19 -7.37 -11.63
C GLU A 287 -5.30 -6.13 -11.77
N ALA A 288 -5.01 -5.43 -10.67
CA ALA A 288 -4.08 -4.29 -10.68
C ALA A 288 -2.62 -4.69 -10.94
N HIS A 289 -2.27 -5.96 -10.70
CA HIS A 289 -0.98 -6.55 -11.10
C HIS A 289 -0.97 -7.05 -12.56
N GLY A 290 -2.06 -6.86 -13.32
CA GLY A 290 -2.19 -7.37 -14.68
C GLY A 290 -2.41 -8.89 -14.75
N GLY A 291 -2.80 -9.51 -13.64
CA GLY A 291 -3.13 -10.93 -13.54
C GLY A 291 -4.63 -11.20 -13.59
N ARG A 292 -5.00 -12.48 -13.46
CA ARG A 292 -6.40 -12.93 -13.28
C ARG A 292 -6.53 -13.83 -12.06
N ILE A 293 -7.69 -13.86 -11.41
CA ILE A 293 -8.03 -14.78 -10.32
C ILE A 293 -9.34 -15.51 -10.61
N TRP A 294 -9.42 -16.80 -10.28
CA TRP A 294 -10.61 -17.64 -10.46
C TRP A 294 -10.66 -18.77 -9.43
N ALA A 295 -11.78 -19.51 -9.40
CA ALA A 295 -11.97 -20.65 -8.51
C ALA A 295 -12.64 -21.82 -9.24
N GLU A 296 -12.28 -23.03 -8.85
CA GLU A 296 -12.80 -24.29 -9.39
C GLU A 296 -13.20 -25.20 -8.23
N SER A 297 -14.29 -25.95 -8.37
CA SER A 297 -14.71 -26.96 -7.41
C SER A 297 -15.55 -28.03 -8.10
N GLY A 298 -15.37 -29.29 -7.70
CA GLY A 298 -16.19 -30.42 -8.17
C GLY A 298 -17.60 -30.46 -7.55
N GLY A 299 -17.95 -29.47 -6.73
CA GLY A 299 -19.19 -29.43 -5.95
C GLY A 299 -18.98 -29.71 -4.47
N LEU A 300 -20.07 -29.84 -3.72
CA LEU A 300 -20.02 -30.02 -2.27
C LEU A 300 -19.25 -31.31 -1.89
N GLY A 301 -18.34 -31.18 -0.91
CA GLY A 301 -17.48 -32.24 -0.39
C GLY A 301 -16.26 -32.58 -1.26
N GLN A 302 -16.03 -31.87 -2.36
CA GLN A 302 -14.91 -32.13 -3.29
C GLN A 302 -13.73 -31.16 -3.11
N GLY A 303 -13.77 -30.27 -2.11
CA GLY A 303 -12.81 -29.19 -1.95
C GLY A 303 -12.92 -28.11 -3.03
N SER A 304 -12.02 -27.13 -2.97
CA SER A 304 -11.91 -26.07 -3.95
C SER A 304 -10.45 -25.82 -4.36
N THR A 305 -10.28 -25.20 -5.53
CA THR A 305 -8.99 -24.71 -6.00
C THR A 305 -9.14 -23.25 -6.39
N PHE A 306 -8.47 -22.37 -5.66
CA PHE A 306 -8.39 -20.95 -5.99
C PHE A 306 -7.10 -20.70 -6.75
N SER A 307 -7.19 -20.04 -7.89
CA SER A 307 -6.07 -19.88 -8.81
C SER A 307 -5.89 -18.43 -9.20
N PHE A 308 -4.66 -17.96 -9.33
CA PHE A 308 -4.38 -16.65 -9.90
C PHE A 308 -3.09 -16.62 -10.72
N THR A 309 -2.92 -15.57 -11.54
CA THR A 309 -1.69 -15.35 -12.32
C THR A 309 -0.97 -14.08 -11.94
N LEU A 310 0.35 -14.05 -12.11
CA LEU A 310 1.19 -12.87 -12.04
C LEU A 310 2.10 -12.76 -13.27
N PRO A 311 2.32 -11.56 -13.84
CA PRO A 311 3.27 -11.37 -14.93
C PRO A 311 4.71 -11.73 -14.51
N THR A 312 5.41 -12.49 -15.35
CA THR A 312 6.83 -12.77 -15.13
C THR A 312 7.67 -11.52 -15.40
N ALA A 313 8.68 -11.29 -14.57
CA ALA A 313 9.66 -10.25 -14.80
C ALA A 313 10.65 -10.75 -15.86
N VAL A 314 10.81 -9.99 -16.95
CA VAL A 314 11.81 -10.31 -17.97
C VAL A 314 13.20 -10.16 -17.34
N SER A 315 13.92 -11.27 -17.26
CA SER A 315 15.26 -11.34 -16.69
C SER A 315 16.28 -10.70 -17.62
N VAL A 316 16.83 -9.53 -17.25
CA VAL A 316 18.20 -9.17 -17.61
C VAL A 316 19.06 -9.69 -16.45
N GLU A 317 19.94 -10.66 -16.73
CA GLU A 317 20.81 -11.25 -15.71
C GLU A 317 21.73 -10.19 -15.10
N THR A 318 21.52 -9.87 -13.82
CA THR A 318 22.50 -9.17 -12.99
C THR A 318 22.90 -10.04 -11.81
N VAL A 319 24.21 -10.19 -11.62
CA VAL A 319 24.88 -11.00 -10.58
C VAL A 319 24.42 -10.57 -9.17
N PRO A 320 24.06 -11.51 -8.26
CA PRO A 320 23.57 -11.18 -6.93
C PRO A 320 24.72 -10.78 -5.97
N PRO A 321 24.49 -9.85 -5.02
CA PRO A 321 25.44 -9.55 -3.95
C PRO A 321 25.49 -10.69 -2.89
N PRO A 322 26.56 -10.79 -2.08
CA PRO A 322 26.76 -11.89 -1.14
C PRO A 322 25.80 -11.83 0.07
N PRO A 323 25.52 -12.99 0.70
CA PRO A 323 24.54 -13.09 1.79
C PRO A 323 25.04 -12.47 3.11
N PRO A 324 24.14 -11.96 3.97
CA PRO A 324 24.50 -11.49 5.30
C PRO A 324 24.84 -12.66 6.24
N GLN A 325 25.95 -12.55 6.97
CA GLN A 325 26.35 -13.51 8.00
C GLN A 325 26.07 -12.98 9.43
N SER A 326 25.46 -13.86 10.24
CA SER A 326 25.54 -14.02 11.71
C SER A 326 24.73 -13.11 12.66
N PRO A 327 24.36 -13.62 13.86
CA PRO A 327 23.12 -13.29 14.58
C PRO A 327 23.22 -12.08 15.52
N LEU A 328 22.04 -11.52 15.80
CA LEU A 328 21.71 -10.39 16.66
C LEU A 328 22.42 -10.45 18.03
N ARG A 329 23.28 -9.47 18.31
CA ARG A 329 23.52 -9.04 19.69
C ARG A 329 22.37 -8.10 20.06
N ARG A 330 21.67 -8.36 21.16
CA ARG A 330 20.69 -7.42 21.71
C ARG A 330 21.47 -6.22 22.25
N ASP A 331 21.21 -5.05 21.70
CA ASP A 331 21.84 -3.78 22.09
C ASP A 331 21.18 -3.25 23.38
N GLU A 332 21.51 -3.88 24.52
CA GLU A 332 21.05 -3.42 25.84
C GLU A 332 21.62 -2.02 26.14
N GLY A 333 20.74 -1.06 26.49
CA GLY A 333 21.13 0.27 26.99
C GLY A 333 21.14 1.41 25.96
N LYS A 334 20.72 1.19 24.72
CA LYS A 334 20.56 2.25 23.71
C LYS A 334 19.38 3.18 24.05
N ARG A 335 19.56 4.49 23.82
CA ARG A 335 18.56 5.53 24.09
C ARG A 335 17.74 5.84 22.85
N ILE A 336 16.41 5.71 22.95
CA ILE A 336 15.47 6.03 21.87
C ILE A 336 14.60 7.20 22.31
N LEU A 337 14.55 8.25 21.49
CA LEU A 337 13.63 9.38 21.68
C LEU A 337 12.36 9.14 20.85
N ALA A 338 11.21 9.02 21.51
CA ALA A 338 9.90 8.94 20.87
C ALA A 338 9.18 10.29 20.93
N VAL A 339 8.76 10.81 19.78
CA VAL A 339 8.10 12.12 19.64
C VAL A 339 6.72 11.93 19.02
N ASP A 340 5.66 12.24 19.77
CA ASP A 340 4.26 12.05 19.36
C ASP A 340 3.35 12.90 20.24
N ASP A 341 2.33 13.55 19.68
CA ASP A 341 1.42 14.39 20.47
C ASP A 341 0.34 13.57 21.21
N ASP A 342 0.12 12.31 20.84
CA ASP A 342 -0.80 11.42 21.52
C ASP A 342 -0.12 10.72 22.72
N PRO A 343 -0.52 11.04 23.99
CA PRO A 343 0.06 10.42 25.17
C PRO A 343 -0.22 8.92 25.27
N GLN A 344 -1.24 8.38 24.59
CA GLN A 344 -1.46 6.94 24.49
C GLN A 344 -0.41 6.27 23.61
N VAL A 345 -0.05 6.89 22.48
CA VAL A 345 0.99 6.38 21.59
C VAL A 345 2.35 6.42 22.27
N LEU A 346 2.67 7.53 22.96
CA LEU A 346 3.90 7.62 23.76
C LEU A 346 3.98 6.54 24.85
N ARG A 347 2.91 6.30 25.61
CA ARG A 347 2.87 5.23 26.63
C ARG A 347 3.02 3.83 26.03
N TYR A 348 2.42 3.61 24.87
CA TYR A 348 2.53 2.35 24.15
C TYR A 348 3.97 2.11 23.67
N LEU A 349 4.58 3.11 23.02
CA LEU A 349 5.98 3.07 22.59
C LEU A 349 6.94 2.89 23.77
N GLU A 350 6.74 3.64 24.85
CA GLU A 350 7.57 3.54 26.05
C GLU A 350 7.57 2.13 26.63
N ARG A 351 6.40 1.50 26.77
CA ARG A 351 6.29 0.13 27.26
C ARG A 351 6.94 -0.88 26.31
N LEU A 352 6.60 -0.79 25.02
CA LEU A 352 7.10 -1.70 23.99
C LEU A 352 8.63 -1.67 23.85
N LEU A 353 9.23 -0.49 23.90
CA LEU A 353 10.67 -0.31 23.75
C LEU A 353 11.44 -0.66 25.04
N LYS A 354 10.87 -0.37 26.23
CA LYS A 354 11.43 -0.84 27.50
C LYS A 354 11.46 -2.37 27.59
N ASP A 355 10.40 -3.03 27.14
CA ASP A 355 10.35 -4.50 27.04
C ASP A 355 11.43 -5.04 26.07
N GLY A 356 11.83 -4.23 25.09
CA GLY A 356 12.95 -4.50 24.16
C GLY A 356 14.35 -4.20 24.71
N GLY A 357 14.48 -3.69 25.94
CA GLY A 357 15.77 -3.37 26.57
C GLY A 357 16.33 -1.97 26.26
N TYR A 358 15.53 -1.09 25.65
CA TYR A 358 15.91 0.29 25.34
C TYR A 358 15.61 1.25 26.50
N GLN A 359 16.41 2.30 26.61
CA GLN A 359 16.06 3.46 27.42
C GLN A 359 15.22 4.41 26.58
N VAL A 360 14.02 4.74 27.04
CA VAL A 360 13.07 5.54 26.25
C VAL A 360 12.93 6.93 26.82
N LEU A 361 13.13 7.92 25.97
CA LEU A 361 12.81 9.33 26.21
C LEU A 361 11.55 9.66 25.43
N THR A 362 10.68 10.50 25.97
CA THR A 362 9.45 10.92 25.30
C THR A 362 9.37 12.43 25.18
N ALA A 363 8.83 12.89 24.06
CA ALA A 363 8.51 14.30 23.82
C ALA A 363 7.10 14.39 23.22
N ALA A 364 6.24 15.19 23.83
CA ALA A 364 4.88 15.44 23.33
C ALA A 364 4.83 16.62 22.36
N GLU A 365 5.86 17.47 22.37
CA GLU A 365 5.92 18.70 21.58
C GLU A 365 7.26 18.82 20.84
N ALA A 366 7.21 19.31 19.60
CA ALA A 366 8.39 19.57 18.77
C ALA A 366 9.42 20.49 19.45
N SER A 367 8.95 21.44 20.29
CA SER A 367 9.78 22.39 21.04
C SER A 367 10.75 21.72 22.02
N GLN A 368 10.44 20.50 22.48
CA GLN A 368 11.23 19.76 23.46
C GLN A 368 12.40 19.01 22.80
N VAL A 369 12.29 18.70 21.51
CA VAL A 369 13.21 17.81 20.78
C VAL A 369 14.65 18.35 20.74
N PRO A 370 14.93 19.62 20.38
CA PRO A 370 16.31 20.09 20.28
C PRO A 370 17.10 19.95 21.59
N ARG A 371 16.47 20.29 22.72
CA ARG A 371 17.08 20.15 24.04
C ARG A 371 17.37 18.68 24.38
N LEU A 372 16.44 17.77 24.07
CA LEU A 372 16.61 16.35 24.35
C LEU A 372 17.70 15.72 23.47
N ILE A 373 17.80 16.11 22.21
CA ILE A 373 18.88 15.69 21.30
C ILE A 373 20.24 16.14 21.85
N GLU A 374 20.36 17.41 22.23
CA GLU A 374 21.62 18.00 22.69
C GLU A 374 22.09 17.43 24.04
N VAL A 375 21.17 17.28 25.00
CA VAL A 375 21.50 16.87 26.38
C VAL A 375 21.60 15.34 26.51
N GLU A 376 20.64 14.62 25.96
CA GLU A 376 20.52 13.17 26.21
C GLU A 376 21.21 12.32 25.13
N GLN A 377 21.52 12.90 23.97
CA GLN A 377 22.17 12.25 22.83
C GLN A 377 21.58 10.87 22.52
N PRO A 378 20.30 10.81 22.08
CA PRO A 378 19.65 9.55 21.76
C PRO A 378 20.34 8.87 20.58
N ASP A 379 20.40 7.53 20.63
CA ASP A 379 20.95 6.69 19.57
C ASP A 379 19.98 6.52 18.38
N LEU A 380 18.69 6.81 18.57
CA LEU A 380 17.65 6.78 17.52
C LEU A 380 16.47 7.68 17.90
N VAL A 381 15.81 8.27 16.90
CA VAL A 381 14.61 9.08 17.07
C VAL A 381 13.44 8.44 16.32
N LEU A 382 12.33 8.18 17.03
CA LEU A 382 11.02 7.90 16.45
C LEU A 382 10.23 9.20 16.43
N LEU A 383 9.83 9.67 15.25
CA LEU A 383 9.25 11.00 15.08
C LEU A 383 7.90 10.94 14.39
N ASP A 384 6.85 11.41 15.05
CA ASP A 384 5.58 11.63 14.36
C ASP A 384 5.71 12.71 13.29
N LEU A 385 5.07 12.47 12.15
CA LEU A 385 5.11 13.40 11.04
C LEU A 385 4.22 14.63 11.27
N MET A 386 3.13 14.45 12.02
CA MET A 386 2.11 15.48 12.26
C MET A 386 2.15 15.90 13.73
N LEU A 387 2.90 16.96 14.05
CA LEU A 387 2.93 17.52 15.40
C LEU A 387 2.16 18.85 15.46
N PRO A 388 1.55 19.20 16.61
CA PRO A 388 0.94 20.51 16.80
C PRO A 388 1.99 21.63 16.67
N GLY A 389 1.78 22.56 15.73
CA GLY A 389 2.59 23.77 15.58
C GLY A 389 3.90 23.61 14.79
N ALA A 390 4.29 22.40 14.37
CA ALA A 390 5.45 22.16 13.50
C ALA A 390 5.27 20.86 12.71
N SER A 391 5.81 20.78 11.50
CA SER A 391 5.88 19.50 10.79
C SER A 391 7.01 18.65 11.34
N GLY A 392 6.86 17.31 11.36
CA GLY A 392 7.97 16.40 11.65
C GLY A 392 9.18 16.61 10.73
N PHE A 393 8.98 17.18 9.52
CA PHE A 393 10.07 17.59 8.64
C PHE A 393 10.90 18.74 9.22
N ASP A 394 10.26 19.74 9.81
CA ASP A 394 10.93 20.89 10.43
C ASP A 394 11.75 20.42 11.65
N VAL A 395 11.22 19.43 12.37
CA VAL A 395 11.91 18.79 13.49
C VAL A 395 13.13 18.00 13.01
N LEU A 396 13.02 17.23 11.92
CA LEU A 396 14.14 16.51 11.32
C LEU A 396 15.27 17.46 10.89
N GLU A 397 14.94 18.55 10.19
CA GLU A 397 15.93 19.55 9.78
C GLU A 397 16.70 20.09 10.98
N ARG A 398 16.00 20.36 12.09
CA ARG A 398 16.59 20.82 13.33
C ARG A 398 17.39 19.76 14.07
N ILE A 399 17.00 18.48 14.00
CA ILE A 399 17.80 17.36 14.52
C ILE A 399 19.14 17.31 13.78
N ARG A 400 19.13 17.44 12.45
CA ARG A 400 20.33 17.38 11.59
C ARG A 400 21.29 18.55 11.80
N GLU A 401 20.87 19.65 12.41
CA GLU A 401 21.78 20.73 12.85
C GLU A 401 22.74 20.26 13.97
N PHE A 402 22.34 19.28 14.79
CA PHE A 402 23.05 18.91 16.02
C PHE A 402 23.34 17.41 16.16
N SER A 403 22.72 16.54 15.35
CA SER A 403 22.84 15.09 15.48
C SER A 403 22.61 14.34 14.15
N GLU A 404 23.45 13.33 13.94
CA GLU A 404 23.33 12.34 12.86
C GLU A 404 22.58 11.09 13.33
N ALA A 405 21.93 11.11 14.50
CA ALA A 405 21.19 9.94 14.98
C ALA A 405 20.11 9.51 13.97
N PRO A 406 19.91 8.19 13.74
CA PRO A 406 18.91 7.72 12.81
C PRO A 406 17.52 8.19 13.19
N VAL A 407 16.75 8.68 12.21
CA VAL A 407 15.38 9.14 12.40
C VAL A 407 14.42 8.23 11.62
N ILE A 408 13.49 7.61 12.34
CA ILE A 408 12.39 6.83 11.77
C ILE A 408 11.09 7.62 11.94
N PHE A 409 10.42 7.94 10.84
CA PHE A 409 9.12 8.60 10.90
C PHE A 409 8.01 7.63 11.26
N LEU A 410 7.08 8.06 12.11
CA LEU A 410 5.79 7.42 12.32
C LEU A 410 4.74 8.21 11.53
N THR A 411 4.05 7.58 10.58
CA THR A 411 3.16 8.28 9.62
C THR A 411 1.81 7.59 9.47
N ALA A 412 0.74 8.29 9.12
CA ALA A 412 -0.52 7.65 8.76
C ALA A 412 -0.47 7.08 7.32
N ARG A 413 -1.21 5.99 7.05
CA ARG A 413 -1.25 5.30 5.74
C ARG A 413 -1.65 6.15 4.51
N SER A 414 -2.03 7.42 4.67
CA SER A 414 -2.52 8.32 3.62
C SER A 414 -1.47 9.28 3.05
N GLN A 415 -0.18 9.12 3.37
CA GLN A 415 0.86 10.13 3.13
C GLN A 415 2.05 9.61 2.29
N GLN A 416 1.79 8.89 1.19
CA GLN A 416 2.85 8.33 0.33
C GLN A 416 3.79 9.39 -0.30
N GLU A 417 3.31 10.61 -0.55
CA GLU A 417 4.14 11.71 -1.06
C GLU A 417 5.08 12.25 0.03
N ASP A 418 4.60 12.31 1.27
CA ASP A 418 5.41 12.73 2.42
C ASP A 418 6.51 11.71 2.75
N MET A 419 6.27 10.42 2.51
CA MET A 419 7.30 9.38 2.67
C MET A 419 8.49 9.57 1.70
N VAL A 420 8.22 9.96 0.45
CA VAL A 420 9.29 10.26 -0.52
C VAL A 420 10.04 11.52 -0.11
N ARG A 421 9.32 12.52 0.43
CA ARG A 421 9.92 13.76 0.93
C ARG A 421 10.78 13.52 2.19
N ALA A 422 10.33 12.65 3.10
CA ALA A 422 11.05 12.25 4.31
C ALA A 422 12.42 11.65 4.00
N LEU A 423 12.46 10.71 3.07
CA LEU A 423 13.71 10.06 2.65
C LEU A 423 14.64 11.05 1.94
N LYS A 424 14.09 11.94 1.09
CA LYS A 424 14.88 13.03 0.46
C LYS A 424 15.46 14.03 1.45
N MET A 425 14.83 14.21 2.61
CA MET A 425 15.30 15.10 3.69
C MET A 425 16.28 14.41 4.66
N GLY A 426 16.63 13.14 4.42
CA GLY A 426 17.61 12.42 5.23
C GLY A 426 17.04 11.67 6.42
N ALA A 427 15.76 11.29 6.39
CA ALA A 427 15.24 10.26 7.29
C ALA A 427 15.73 8.87 6.88
N ASP A 428 15.96 8.02 7.87
CA ASP A 428 16.56 6.70 7.70
C ASP A 428 15.51 5.64 7.34
N ASP A 429 14.30 5.81 7.87
CA ASP A 429 13.16 4.93 7.56
C ASP A 429 11.81 5.58 7.93
N TYR A 430 10.70 4.90 7.66
CA TYR A 430 9.37 5.26 8.12
C TYR A 430 8.52 4.02 8.47
N ILE A 431 7.50 4.22 9.31
CA ILE A 431 6.57 3.20 9.80
C ILE A 431 5.15 3.78 9.76
N THR A 432 4.21 3.02 9.22
CA THR A 432 2.80 3.45 9.19
C THR A 432 2.08 3.12 10.49
N LYS A 433 1.40 4.10 11.09
CA LYS A 433 0.43 3.93 12.18
C LYS A 433 -0.89 3.34 11.63
N PRO A 434 -1.52 2.38 12.34
CA PRO A 434 -0.96 1.64 13.47
C PRO A 434 0.08 0.61 13.00
N PHE A 435 1.08 0.35 13.83
CA PHE A 435 2.20 -0.56 13.52
C PHE A 435 2.26 -1.75 14.49
N ALA A 436 2.80 -2.87 14.00
CA ALA A 436 3.00 -4.07 14.83
C ALA A 436 4.29 -3.96 15.67
N PRO A 437 4.30 -4.46 16.93
CA PRO A 437 5.49 -4.52 17.79
C PRO A 437 6.77 -5.03 17.11
N ALA A 438 6.65 -6.15 16.40
CA ALA A 438 7.78 -6.82 15.75
C ALA A 438 8.33 -6.02 14.55
N GLU A 439 7.47 -5.30 13.81
CA GLU A 439 7.91 -4.45 12.71
C GLU A 439 8.73 -3.27 13.23
N LEU A 440 8.22 -2.60 14.27
CA LEU A 440 8.92 -1.47 14.89
C LEU A 440 10.28 -1.90 15.44
N GLN A 441 10.35 -3.01 16.17
CA GLN A 441 11.61 -3.54 16.69
C GLN A 441 12.62 -3.85 15.57
N ALA A 442 12.19 -4.56 14.52
CA ALA A 442 13.09 -4.93 13.43
C ALA A 442 13.68 -3.70 12.72
N ARG A 443 12.89 -2.64 12.52
CA ARG A 443 13.36 -1.40 11.87
C ARG A 443 14.31 -0.61 12.76
N ILE A 444 14.05 -0.56 14.06
CA ILE A 444 14.96 0.03 15.06
C ILE A 444 16.31 -0.70 15.04
N GLU A 445 16.31 -2.04 15.08
CA GLU A 445 17.53 -2.85 15.03
C GLU A 445 18.33 -2.59 13.75
N VAL A 446 17.67 -2.52 12.59
CA VAL A 446 18.32 -2.23 11.30
C VAL A 446 18.93 -0.82 11.27
N ALA A 447 18.19 0.19 11.74
CA ALA A 447 18.65 1.58 11.77
C ALA A 447 19.86 1.75 12.69
N LEU A 448 19.80 1.19 13.91
CA LEU A 448 20.93 1.19 14.85
C LEU A 448 22.14 0.45 14.29
N ARG A 449 21.94 -0.69 13.61
CA ARG A 449 23.04 -1.45 13.00
C ARG A 449 23.74 -0.68 11.89
N ARG A 450 23.00 -0.03 10.99
CA ARG A 450 23.57 0.75 9.88
C ARG A 450 24.46 1.88 10.39
N HIS A 451 23.99 2.61 11.40
CA HIS A 451 24.77 3.66 12.05
C HIS A 451 25.97 3.16 12.87
N THR A 452 25.94 1.93 13.38
CA THR A 452 27.05 1.35 14.16
C THR A 452 28.13 0.69 13.27
N THR A 453 27.80 0.34 12.01
CA THR A 453 28.71 -0.39 11.10
C THR A 453 29.56 0.54 10.23
N GLU A 454 29.28 1.84 10.20
CA GLU A 454 30.18 2.85 9.61
C GLU A 454 31.31 3.15 10.61
N GLN A 455 32.52 2.65 10.36
CA GLN A 455 33.69 3.06 11.14
C GLN A 455 33.81 4.60 11.12
N PRO A 456 34.01 5.26 12.28
CA PRO A 456 34.19 6.69 12.33
C PRO A 456 35.34 7.13 11.40
N PRO A 457 35.21 8.27 10.68
CA PRO A 457 36.26 8.81 9.81
C PRO A 457 37.62 8.94 10.52
N GLU A 458 37.59 9.12 11.85
CA GLU A 458 38.77 9.26 12.72
C GLU A 458 39.63 7.99 12.82
N GLN A 459 39.11 6.81 12.47
CA GLN A 459 39.87 5.55 12.55
C GLN A 459 40.40 5.03 11.20
N ARG A 460 40.10 5.71 10.07
CA ARG A 460 40.64 5.30 8.75
C ARG A 460 42.04 5.86 8.55
N GLN A 461 43.01 4.98 8.33
CA GLN A 461 44.37 5.39 7.96
C GLN A 461 44.34 6.21 6.65
N PRO A 462 45.16 7.27 6.53
CA PRO A 462 45.26 8.04 5.29
C PRO A 462 45.57 7.14 4.10
N PHE A 463 44.88 7.36 2.98
CA PHE A 463 45.20 6.68 1.73
C PHE A 463 46.40 7.38 1.08
N VAL A 464 47.43 6.61 0.74
CA VAL A 464 48.65 7.11 0.11
C VAL A 464 48.87 6.34 -1.19
N LEU A 465 49.01 7.03 -2.31
CA LEU A 465 49.32 6.44 -3.61
C LEU A 465 50.30 7.35 -4.35
N ASP A 466 51.53 6.87 -4.57
CA ASP A 466 52.65 7.67 -5.07
C ASP A 466 52.85 8.96 -4.23
N ASP A 467 52.62 10.13 -4.82
CA ASP A 467 52.68 11.45 -4.20
C ASP A 467 51.31 12.00 -3.78
N LEU A 468 50.22 11.24 -3.91
CA LEU A 468 48.87 11.60 -3.44
C LEU A 468 48.64 11.08 -2.01
N VAL A 469 48.21 11.95 -1.12
CA VAL A 469 47.76 11.62 0.24
C VAL A 469 46.33 12.13 0.45
N VAL A 470 45.41 11.23 0.81
CA VAL A 470 44.03 11.55 1.20
C VAL A 470 43.88 11.26 2.70
N ASN A 471 43.87 12.32 3.51
CA ASN A 471 43.64 12.22 4.94
C ASN A 471 42.13 12.27 5.23
N PHE A 472 41.57 11.12 5.61
CA PHE A 472 40.14 10.98 5.87
C PHE A 472 39.67 11.70 7.13
N ALA A 473 40.49 11.71 8.18
CA ALA A 473 40.16 12.34 9.44
C ALA A 473 40.12 13.88 9.31
N GLU A 474 41.08 14.45 8.59
CA GLU A 474 41.19 15.91 8.42
C GLU A 474 40.48 16.43 7.16
N ARG A 475 39.95 15.53 6.32
CA ARG A 475 39.38 15.82 5.00
C ARG A 475 40.32 16.62 4.09
N ARG A 476 41.62 16.33 4.16
CA ARG A 476 42.68 17.00 3.39
C ARG A 476 43.22 16.11 2.28
N VAL A 477 43.51 16.71 1.13
CA VAL A 477 44.07 16.03 -0.04
C VAL A 477 45.36 16.74 -0.43
N ILE A 478 46.48 16.03 -0.47
CA ILE A 478 47.81 16.58 -0.77
C ILE A 478 48.36 15.84 -1.97
N VAL A 479 48.91 16.57 -2.94
CA VAL A 479 49.68 16.01 -4.07
C VAL A 479 51.09 16.60 -4.04
N GLY A 480 52.10 15.75 -3.87
CA GLY A 480 53.48 16.17 -3.60
C GLY A 480 53.57 16.93 -2.28
N ASN A 481 53.90 18.23 -2.35
CA ASN A 481 53.98 19.13 -1.19
C ASN A 481 52.87 20.21 -1.19
N SER A 482 51.82 20.06 -2.00
CA SER A 482 50.77 21.07 -2.15
C SER A 482 49.39 20.48 -1.83
N GLU A 483 48.64 21.20 -1.00
CA GLU A 483 47.25 20.86 -0.68
C GLU A 483 46.33 21.22 -1.86
N VAL A 484 45.44 20.28 -2.21
CA VAL A 484 44.50 20.40 -3.32
C VAL A 484 43.10 20.69 -2.78
N SER A 485 42.54 21.84 -3.15
CA SER A 485 41.18 22.24 -2.76
C SER A 485 40.11 21.57 -3.63
N LEU A 486 39.32 20.69 -3.01
CA LEU A 486 38.17 20.01 -3.61
C LEU A 486 36.85 20.55 -3.03
N SER A 487 35.80 20.59 -3.85
CA SER A 487 34.43 20.80 -3.34
C SER A 487 33.96 19.59 -2.52
N ALA A 488 32.89 19.74 -1.74
CA ALA A 488 32.35 18.66 -0.92
C ALA A 488 32.04 17.39 -1.74
N THR A 489 31.45 17.58 -2.92
CA THR A 489 31.09 16.48 -3.85
C THR A 489 32.33 15.87 -4.50
N GLU A 490 33.32 16.69 -4.89
CA GLU A 490 34.59 16.21 -5.44
C GLU A 490 35.39 15.41 -4.41
N TYR A 491 35.43 15.89 -3.15
CA TYR A 491 36.05 15.15 -2.04
C TYR A 491 35.31 13.85 -1.77
N LYS A 492 33.97 13.85 -1.72
CA LYS A 492 33.19 12.63 -1.50
C LYS A 492 33.41 11.59 -2.61
N LEU A 493 33.52 12.04 -3.86
CA LEU A 493 33.88 11.17 -4.99
C LEU A 493 35.29 10.57 -4.85
N LEU A 494 36.27 11.40 -4.50
CA LEU A 494 37.63 10.93 -4.25
C LEU A 494 37.72 10.00 -3.04
N TYR A 495 36.97 10.30 -1.98
CA TYR A 495 36.85 9.51 -0.76
C TYR A 495 36.31 8.10 -1.06
N GLU A 496 35.27 7.99 -1.89
CA GLU A 496 34.72 6.69 -2.30
C GLU A 496 35.75 5.86 -3.08
N LEU A 497 36.51 6.48 -3.99
CA LEU A 497 37.56 5.80 -4.74
C LEU A 497 38.75 5.40 -3.86
N ALA A 498 39.23 6.31 -3.01
CA ALA A 498 40.37 6.08 -2.12
C ALA A 498 40.05 5.12 -0.96
N SER A 499 38.79 5.04 -0.53
CA SER A 499 38.32 4.08 0.48
C SER A 499 38.10 2.68 -0.08
N ASN A 500 38.13 2.50 -1.40
CA ASN A 500 37.93 1.22 -2.07
C ASN A 500 39.08 0.93 -3.07
N PRO A 501 40.35 0.96 -2.65
CA PRO A 501 41.47 0.77 -3.57
C PRO A 501 41.46 -0.63 -4.18
N GLY A 502 41.89 -0.72 -5.44
CA GLY A 502 41.88 -1.95 -6.23
C GLY A 502 40.49 -2.41 -6.70
N ARG A 503 39.41 -1.74 -6.28
CA ARG A 503 38.03 -2.10 -6.64
C ARG A 503 37.46 -1.14 -7.68
N ILE A 504 36.93 -1.69 -8.77
CA ILE A 504 36.17 -0.95 -9.77
C ILE A 504 34.80 -0.58 -9.20
N LEU A 505 34.56 0.72 -9.02
CA LEU A 505 33.26 1.27 -8.70
C LEU A 505 32.57 1.67 -10.00
N THR A 506 31.40 1.10 -10.26
CA THR A 506 30.64 1.40 -11.48
C THR A 506 30.13 2.84 -11.46
N HIS A 507 29.77 3.37 -12.63
CA HIS A 507 29.15 4.70 -12.72
C HIS A 507 27.93 4.82 -11.80
N ASP A 508 27.01 3.85 -11.82
CA ASP A 508 25.83 3.89 -10.94
C ASP A 508 26.19 3.77 -9.46
N GLN A 509 27.18 2.97 -9.08
CA GLN A 509 27.62 2.88 -7.68
C GLN A 509 28.20 4.20 -7.18
N LEU A 510 29.03 4.87 -7.99
CA LEU A 510 29.57 6.18 -7.67
C LEU A 510 28.46 7.24 -7.64
N LEU A 511 27.47 7.16 -8.54
CA LEU A 511 26.33 8.08 -8.56
C LEU A 511 25.54 7.95 -7.26
N GLN A 512 25.22 6.70 -6.89
CA GLN A 512 24.41 6.40 -5.73
C GLN A 512 25.10 6.75 -4.41
N ARG A 513 26.41 6.50 -4.31
CA ARG A 513 27.16 6.78 -3.07
C ARG A 513 27.46 8.26 -2.87
N VAL A 514 27.76 8.98 -3.95
CA VAL A 514 28.12 10.40 -3.85
C VAL A 514 26.87 11.28 -3.82
N TRP A 515 25.85 10.99 -4.65
CA TRP A 515 24.66 11.82 -4.84
C TRP A 515 23.34 11.22 -4.30
N GLY A 516 23.23 9.90 -4.14
CA GLY A 516 22.05 9.23 -3.55
C GLY A 516 21.42 8.14 -4.44
N PRO A 517 20.66 7.19 -3.86
CA PRO A 517 20.16 5.98 -4.55
C PRO A 517 19.32 6.24 -5.81
N GLU A 518 18.71 7.41 -5.94
CA GLU A 518 17.94 7.87 -7.09
C GLU A 518 18.79 8.25 -8.32
N TYR A 519 20.09 8.51 -8.15
CA TYR A 519 20.99 8.85 -9.24
C TYR A 519 21.46 7.55 -9.92
N SER A 520 20.89 7.25 -11.08
CA SER A 520 21.29 6.13 -11.95
C SER A 520 21.23 6.54 -13.42
N GLY A 521 22.15 6.03 -14.24
CA GLY A 521 22.18 6.32 -15.69
C GLY A 521 22.77 7.68 -16.08
N GLU A 522 22.99 8.61 -15.14
CA GLU A 522 23.58 9.94 -15.37
C GLU A 522 25.12 9.91 -15.55
N THR A 523 25.59 9.09 -16.47
CA THR A 523 27.02 8.81 -16.68
C THR A 523 27.83 10.08 -17.00
N GLU A 524 27.23 11.05 -17.68
CA GLU A 524 27.87 12.34 -18.01
C GLU A 524 28.15 13.20 -16.78
N LEU A 525 27.30 13.13 -15.75
CA LEU A 525 27.51 13.84 -14.48
C LEU A 525 28.81 13.36 -13.83
N ILE A 526 28.96 12.04 -13.64
CA ILE A 526 30.21 11.48 -13.09
C ILE A 526 31.41 11.82 -13.94
N ARG A 527 31.31 11.68 -15.27
CA ARG A 527 32.42 11.99 -16.17
C ARG A 527 32.91 13.42 -15.99
N SER A 528 31.99 14.37 -15.79
CA SER A 528 32.33 15.76 -15.52
C SER A 528 33.08 15.94 -14.20
N PHE A 529 32.62 15.29 -13.12
CA PHE A 529 33.26 15.37 -11.81
C PHE A 529 34.61 14.64 -11.76
N ILE A 530 34.73 13.45 -12.35
CA ILE A 530 36.02 12.75 -12.47
C ILE A 530 37.01 13.60 -13.27
N ARG A 531 36.57 14.26 -14.35
CA ARG A 531 37.42 15.17 -15.12
C ARG A 531 37.91 16.35 -14.26
N ASN A 532 37.03 16.92 -13.43
CA ASN A 532 37.38 18.02 -12.54
C ASN A 532 38.36 17.59 -11.45
N VAL A 533 38.11 16.45 -10.80
CA VAL A 533 39.01 15.87 -9.80
C VAL A 533 40.37 15.58 -10.42
N ARG A 534 40.43 14.90 -11.57
CA ARG A 534 41.69 14.63 -12.29
C ARG A 534 42.48 15.91 -12.56
N ARG A 535 41.83 16.93 -13.12
CA ARG A 535 42.47 18.22 -13.39
C ARG A 535 43.06 18.86 -12.13
N LYS A 536 42.38 18.78 -10.99
CA LYS A 536 42.85 19.33 -9.72
C LYS A 536 43.98 18.51 -9.09
N LEU A 537 44.00 17.19 -9.31
CA LEU A 537 45.07 16.30 -8.87
C LEU A 537 46.30 16.30 -9.80
N GLY A 538 46.23 16.95 -10.97
CA GLY A 538 47.27 16.85 -11.99
C GLY A 538 47.33 15.47 -12.67
N ASP A 539 46.19 14.76 -12.67
CA ASP A 539 45.99 13.45 -13.29
C ASP A 539 45.43 13.59 -14.72
N ASP A 540 45.76 12.66 -15.61
CA ASP A 540 45.33 12.68 -17.02
C ASP A 540 44.58 11.41 -17.41
N ALA A 541 43.50 11.55 -18.18
CA ALA A 541 42.70 10.41 -18.62
C ALA A 541 43.42 9.52 -19.65
N ALA A 542 44.33 10.08 -20.45
CA ALA A 542 45.10 9.31 -21.44
C ALA A 542 46.28 8.57 -20.79
N ASN A 543 46.86 9.12 -19.72
CA ASN A 543 47.89 8.47 -18.93
C ASN A 543 47.62 8.62 -17.41
N PRO A 544 46.69 7.82 -16.85
CA PRO A 544 46.23 8.01 -15.47
C PRO A 544 47.25 7.59 -14.43
N ARG A 545 47.63 8.54 -13.57
CA ARG A 545 48.46 8.34 -12.38
C ARG A 545 47.62 7.79 -11.22
N PHE A 546 46.52 8.46 -10.87
CA PHE A 546 45.76 8.12 -9.66
C PHE A 546 44.43 7.43 -9.98
N ILE A 547 43.55 8.08 -10.73
CA ILE A 547 42.22 7.56 -11.04
C ILE A 547 42.31 6.79 -12.34
N GLN A 548 42.08 5.49 -12.30
CA GLN A 548 42.04 4.62 -13.47
C GLN A 548 40.63 4.56 -14.05
N THR A 549 40.52 4.40 -15.37
CA THR A 549 39.23 4.23 -16.07
C THR A 549 39.15 2.84 -16.66
N GLU A 550 38.10 2.10 -16.28
CA GLU A 550 37.71 0.87 -16.98
C GLU A 550 36.63 1.23 -18.00
N ARG A 551 36.88 0.95 -19.29
CA ARG A 551 36.05 1.47 -20.39
C ARG A 551 34.61 0.96 -20.24
N GLN A 552 33.65 1.90 -20.28
CA GLN A 552 32.21 1.66 -20.11
C GLN A 552 31.74 1.11 -18.76
N VAL A 553 32.65 0.80 -17.82
CA VAL A 553 32.29 0.20 -16.52
C VAL A 553 32.31 1.24 -15.41
N GLY A 554 33.43 1.93 -15.20
CA GLY A 554 33.58 2.84 -14.07
C GLY A 554 35.01 3.28 -13.80
N TYR A 555 35.29 3.62 -12.54
CA TYR A 555 36.57 4.17 -12.10
C TYR A 555 37.09 3.44 -10.86
N PHE A 556 38.41 3.45 -10.68
CA PHE A 556 39.05 2.93 -9.48
C PHE A 556 40.37 3.64 -9.21
N MET A 557 40.86 3.51 -7.98
CA MET A 557 42.25 3.82 -7.64
C MET A 557 43.02 2.52 -7.43
N ARG A 558 44.31 2.50 -7.78
CA ARG A 558 45.15 1.32 -7.55
C ARG A 558 45.38 1.12 -6.05
N ASN A 559 45.77 -0.09 -5.68
CA ASN A 559 46.28 -0.32 -4.33
C ASN A 559 47.57 0.51 -4.12
N PRO A 560 47.77 1.05 -2.89
CA PRO A 560 49.02 1.71 -2.49
C PRO A 560 50.28 0.90 -2.80
#